data_AF-G0PLZ2-F1
#
_entry.id   AF-G0PLZ2-F1
#
_cell.length_a   1.000
_cell.length_b   1.000
_cell.length_c   1.000
_cell.angle_alpha   90.00
_cell.angle_beta   90.00
_cell.angle_gamma   90.00
#
_symmetry.space_group_name_H-M   'P 1'
#
loop_
_entity.id
_entity.type
_entity.pdbx_description
1 polymer ?
#
loop_
_entity_poly.entity_id
_entity_poly.type
_entity_poly.pdbx_seq_one_letter_code
_entity_poly.pdbx_strand_id
1 'polypeptide(L)'
;METSSISRWFEYESGHAWCESAYKYQTLPYVAEFANTCTNLPIIVLPLVNIMLLRRYLQDVNGGLIFPQLLLTFNGLASTYYHATLNLTLVRWTVLIATAILSGLCFLEPNL
;
A
#
# COMPACT_ATOMS: atom_id res chain seq x y z
N MET A 1 -5.86 -27.23 23.90
CA MET A 1 -6.20 -27.28 22.46
C MET A 1 -6.64 -25.89 21.95
N GLU A 2 -6.04 -24.80 22.45
CA GLU A 2 -6.31 -23.40 22.05
C GLU A 2 -5.17 -22.78 21.25
N THR A 3 -3.99 -23.43 21.21
CA THR A 3 -2.82 -22.94 20.48
C THR A 3 -3.04 -22.91 18.97
N SER A 4 -3.94 -23.73 18.43
CA SER A 4 -4.17 -23.80 16.98
C SER A 4 -4.86 -22.56 16.41
N SER A 5 -5.77 -21.90 17.14
CA SER A 5 -6.49 -20.74 16.60
C SER A 5 -5.60 -19.50 16.59
N ILE A 6 -4.87 -19.25 17.69
CA ILE A 6 -3.96 -18.12 17.85
C ILE A 6 -2.76 -18.26 16.91
N SER A 7 -2.13 -19.42 16.83
CA SER A 7 -1.02 -19.65 15.89
C SER A 7 -1.45 -19.49 14.44
N ARG A 8 -2.63 -20.00 14.06
CA ARG A 8 -3.19 -19.82 12.72
C ARG A 8 -3.57 -18.36 12.43
N TRP A 9 -3.95 -17.59 13.46
CA TRP A 9 -4.22 -16.16 13.33
C TRP A 9 -2.93 -15.36 13.11
N PHE A 10 -1.85 -15.71 13.83
CA PHE A 10 -0.52 -15.15 13.58
C PHE A 10 0.04 -15.55 12.22
N GLU A 11 -0.14 -16.80 11.76
CA GLU A 11 0.22 -17.23 10.40
C GLU A 11 -0.60 -16.51 9.32
N TYR A 12 -1.83 -16.09 9.61
CA TYR A 12 -2.62 -15.28 8.70
C TYR A 12 -2.14 -13.83 8.65
N GLU A 13 -1.65 -13.31 9.78
CA GLU A 13 -1.17 -11.93 9.89
C GLU A 13 0.28 -11.76 9.44
N SER A 14 1.13 -12.79 9.63
CA SER A 14 2.38 -12.98 8.91
C SER A 14 2.05 -13.55 7.54
N GLY A 15 1.72 -12.68 6.58
CA GLY A 15 1.26 -13.10 5.27
C GLY A 15 2.21 -14.11 4.60
N HIS A 16 1.61 -14.96 3.78
CA HIS A 16 2.31 -16.03 3.09
C HIS A 16 3.43 -15.43 2.22
N ALA A 17 4.65 -15.95 2.36
CA ALA A 17 5.76 -15.59 1.48
C ALA A 17 5.37 -15.91 0.03
N TRP A 18 5.67 -14.99 -0.88
CA TRP A 18 5.35 -15.13 -2.30
C TRP A 18 6.42 -15.97 -3.03
N CYS A 19 6.50 -15.84 -4.35
CA CYS A 19 7.49 -16.52 -5.18
C CYS A 19 8.94 -16.12 -4.86
N GLU A 20 9.17 -14.98 -4.19
CA GLU A 20 10.47 -14.67 -3.63
C GLU A 20 10.59 -15.37 -2.27
N SER A 21 11.52 -16.32 -2.17
CA SER A 21 11.73 -17.06 -0.92
C SER A 21 12.17 -16.10 0.19
N ALA A 22 11.27 -15.88 1.15
CA ALA A 22 11.54 -15.06 2.33
C ALA A 22 12.86 -15.48 3.00
N TYR A 23 13.73 -14.51 3.26
CA TYR A 23 14.99 -14.68 3.98
C TYR A 23 16.07 -15.58 3.31
N LYS A 24 15.85 -16.13 2.10
CA LYS A 24 16.83 -17.01 1.43
C LYS A 24 17.94 -16.23 0.70
N TYR A 25 17.60 -15.05 0.17
CA TYR A 25 18.51 -14.17 -0.56
C TYR A 25 18.51 -12.78 0.08
N GLN A 26 18.80 -12.71 1.39
CA GLN A 26 18.83 -11.43 2.10
C GLN A 26 19.99 -10.55 1.62
N THR A 27 19.72 -9.66 0.68
CA THR A 27 20.63 -8.56 0.34
C THR A 27 20.72 -7.55 1.51
N LEU A 28 19.64 -7.41 2.30
CA LEU A 28 19.57 -6.60 3.52
C LEU A 28 18.96 -7.43 4.68
N PRO A 29 19.53 -7.39 5.90
CA PRO A 29 19.07 -8.21 7.03
C PRO A 29 17.69 -7.81 7.58
N TYR A 30 17.18 -6.64 7.21
CA TYR A 30 15.91 -6.09 7.68
C TYR A 30 14.77 -6.18 6.66
N VAL A 31 14.99 -6.79 5.48
CA VAL A 31 14.00 -6.87 4.41
C VAL A 31 13.80 -8.33 4.03
N ALA A 32 12.56 -8.82 4.11
CA ALA A 32 12.22 -10.22 3.83
C ALA A 32 12.23 -10.55 2.33
N GLU A 33 11.63 -9.69 1.49
CA GLU A 33 11.55 -9.83 0.03
C GLU A 33 12.07 -8.56 -0.67
N PHE A 34 13.37 -8.51 -1.00
CA PHE A 34 14.01 -7.28 -1.46
C PHE A 34 13.50 -6.80 -2.82
N ALA A 35 13.33 -7.72 -3.79
CA ALA A 35 12.86 -7.34 -5.11
C ALA A 35 11.41 -6.85 -5.08
N ASN A 36 10.56 -7.52 -4.30
CA ASN A 36 9.17 -7.11 -4.12
C ASN A 36 9.05 -5.78 -3.35
N THR A 37 9.93 -5.50 -2.38
CA THR A 37 10.00 -4.18 -1.72
C THR A 37 10.40 -3.07 -2.71
N CYS A 38 11.45 -3.26 -3.49
CA CYS A 38 11.96 -2.20 -4.39
C CYS A 38 11.07 -1.92 -5.60
N THR A 39 10.37 -2.93 -6.13
CA THR A 39 9.46 -2.76 -7.28
C THR A 39 8.23 -1.91 -6.96
N ASN A 40 7.93 -1.65 -5.67
CA ASN A 40 6.88 -0.73 -5.26
C ASN A 40 7.32 0.76 -5.26
N LEU A 41 8.62 1.07 -5.37
CA LEU A 41 9.13 2.45 -5.38
C LEU A 41 8.54 3.32 -6.50
N PRO A 42 8.39 2.86 -7.75
CA PRO A 42 7.75 3.66 -8.80
C PRO A 42 6.31 4.05 -8.46
N ILE A 43 5.56 3.17 -7.80
CA ILE A 43 4.17 3.42 -7.37
C ILE A 43 4.11 4.46 -6.25
N ILE A 44 5.20 4.64 -5.48
CA ILE A 44 5.30 5.69 -4.45
C ILE A 44 5.78 7.02 -5.06
N VAL A 45 6.81 6.98 -5.90
CA VAL A 45 7.49 8.19 -6.38
C VAL A 45 6.73 8.88 -7.50
N LEU A 46 6.24 8.13 -8.50
CA LEU A 46 5.59 8.71 -9.67
C LEU A 46 4.34 9.55 -9.33
N PRO A 47 3.45 9.13 -8.41
CA PRO A 47 2.28 9.93 -8.05
C PRO A 47 2.66 11.23 -7.33
N LEU A 48 3.68 11.20 -6.47
CA LEU A 48 4.19 12.39 -5.77
C LEU A 48 4.83 13.38 -6.74
N VAL A 49 5.63 12.89 -7.69
CA VAL A 49 6.18 13.73 -8.77
C VAL A 49 5.04 14.30 -9.62
N ASN A 50 3.99 13.51 -9.92
CA ASN A 50 2.84 13.98 -10.67
C ASN A 50 2.08 15.12 -9.95
N ILE A 51 1.92 15.05 -8.62
CA ILE A 51 1.36 16.17 -7.82
C ILE A 51 2.21 17.43 -7.97
N MET A 52 3.55 17.29 -7.93
CA MET A 52 4.45 18.45 -8.07
C MET A 52 4.37 19.07 -9.47
N LEU A 53 4.33 18.24 -10.51
CA LEU A 53 4.23 18.70 -11.90
C LEU A 53 2.88 19.38 -12.18
N LEU A 54 1.79 18.83 -11.64
CA LEU A 54 0.43 19.36 -11.82
C LEU A 54 0.04 20.42 -10.78
N ARG A 55 0.97 20.91 -9.95
CA ARG A 55 0.64 21.79 -8.82
C ARG A 55 -0.26 22.98 -9.18
N ARG A 56 0.01 23.67 -10.30
CA ARG A 56 -0.83 24.79 -10.76
C ARG A 56 -2.23 24.34 -11.14
N TYR A 57 -2.35 23.25 -11.90
CA TYR A 57 -3.64 22.67 -12.28
C TYR A 57 -4.46 22.23 -11.05
N LEU A 58 -3.81 21.66 -10.04
CA LEU A 58 -4.45 21.26 -8.78
C LEU A 58 -4.95 22.46 -7.98
N GLN A 59 -4.27 23.61 -8.05
CA GLN A 59 -4.68 24.83 -7.36
C GLN A 59 -5.79 25.59 -8.10
N ASP A 60 -5.71 25.65 -9.43
CA ASP A 60 -6.55 26.52 -10.24
C ASP A 60 -7.79 25.81 -10.84
N VAL A 61 -7.75 24.48 -11.00
CA VAL A 61 -8.79 23.71 -11.73
C VAL A 61 -9.46 22.68 -10.84
N ASN A 62 -8.72 21.68 -10.34
CA ASN A 62 -9.30 20.61 -9.54
C ASN A 62 -8.32 20.02 -8.52
N GLY A 63 -8.43 20.48 -7.27
CA GLY A 63 -7.63 19.96 -6.15
C GLY A 63 -8.01 18.55 -5.72
N GLY A 64 -9.19 18.05 -6.10
CA GLY A 64 -9.64 16.69 -5.79
C GLY A 64 -8.76 15.60 -6.40
N LEU A 65 -8.02 15.92 -7.47
CA LEU A 65 -7.08 15.01 -8.10
C LEU A 65 -5.85 14.69 -7.21
N ILE A 66 -5.67 15.37 -6.06
CA ILE A 66 -4.65 14.99 -5.07
C ILE A 66 -4.99 13.65 -4.39
N PHE A 67 -6.28 13.38 -4.14
CA PHE A 67 -6.72 12.20 -3.39
C PHE A 67 -6.30 10.87 -4.05
N PRO A 68 -6.58 10.60 -5.34
CA PRO A 68 -6.14 9.36 -5.98
C PRO A 68 -4.62 9.18 -5.97
N GLN A 69 -3.85 10.26 -6.12
CA GLN A 69 -2.39 10.22 -6.12
C GLN A 69 -1.84 9.87 -4.73
N LEU A 70 -2.43 10.43 -3.67
CA LEU A 70 -2.08 10.08 -2.29
C LEU A 70 -2.49 8.66 -1.94
N LEU A 71 -3.67 8.21 -2.37
CA LEU A 71 -4.13 6.83 -2.17
C LEU A 71 -3.18 5.82 -2.83
N LEU A 72 -2.73 6.11 -4.06
CA LEU A 72 -1.78 5.26 -4.78
C LEU A 72 -0.41 5.22 -4.08
N THR A 73 0.06 6.37 -3.59
CA THR A 73 1.30 6.46 -2.80
C THR A 73 1.20 5.64 -1.52
N PHE A 74 0.09 5.76 -0.79
CA PHE A 74 -0.14 5.02 0.45
C PHE A 74 -0.25 3.51 0.21
N ASN A 75 -0.88 3.09 -0.89
CA ASN A 75 -0.91 1.70 -1.32
C ASN A 75 0.50 1.15 -1.61
N GLY A 76 1.34 1.92 -2.30
CA GLY A 76 2.73 1.55 -2.54
C GLY A 76 3.53 1.40 -1.25
N LEU A 77 3.35 2.31 -0.28
CA LEU A 77 3.97 2.21 1.05
C LEU A 77 3.49 0.97 1.81
N ALA A 78 2.20 0.68 1.76
CA ALA A 78 1.64 -0.50 2.41
C ALA A 78 2.17 -1.81 1.84
N SER A 79 2.25 -1.88 0.52
CA SER A 79 2.85 -3.01 -0.20
C SER A 79 4.33 -3.16 0.13
N THR A 80 5.09 -2.06 0.15
CA THR A 80 6.51 -2.06 0.54
C THR A 80 6.70 -2.57 1.97
N TYR A 81 5.88 -2.11 2.90
CA TYR A 81 5.91 -2.53 4.31
C TYR A 81 5.58 -4.03 4.45
N TYR A 82 4.58 -4.51 3.72
CA TYR A 82 4.24 -5.94 3.67
C TYR A 82 5.40 -6.77 3.15
N HIS A 83 5.99 -6.44 2.01
CA HIS A 83 7.11 -7.23 1.47
C HIS A 83 8.38 -7.13 2.32
N ALA A 84 8.55 -6.05 3.09
CA ALA A 84 9.66 -5.91 4.02
C ALA A 84 9.48 -6.75 5.30
N THR A 85 8.27 -6.81 5.85
CA THR A 85 7.99 -7.37 7.20
C THR A 85 7.14 -8.65 7.19
N LEU A 86 6.57 -8.99 6.03
CA LEU A 86 5.50 -9.98 5.83
C LEU A 86 4.27 -9.74 6.72
N ASN A 87 4.05 -8.52 7.21
CA ASN A 87 2.91 -8.19 8.06
C ASN A 87 1.73 -7.65 7.24
N LEU A 88 0.62 -8.39 7.22
CA LEU A 88 -0.58 -8.08 6.45
C LEU A 88 -1.41 -6.93 7.03
N THR A 89 -1.22 -6.57 8.31
CA THR A 89 -2.04 -5.58 9.02
C THR A 89 -2.12 -4.27 8.23
N LEU A 90 -0.97 -3.73 7.78
CA LEU A 90 -0.93 -2.40 7.15
C LEU A 90 -1.57 -2.39 5.75
N VAL A 91 -1.41 -3.46 4.97
CA VAL A 91 -2.11 -3.64 3.68
C VAL A 91 -3.62 -3.77 3.89
N ARG A 92 -4.04 -4.53 4.91
CA ARG A 92 -5.45 -4.74 5.23
C ARG A 92 -6.17 -3.42 5.55
N TRP A 93 -5.56 -2.58 6.39
CA TRP A 93 -6.08 -1.24 6.69
C TRP A 93 -6.08 -0.33 5.47
N THR A 94 -5.06 -0.42 4.62
CA THR A 94 -4.96 0.37 3.39
C THR A 94 -6.11 0.08 2.44
N VAL A 95 -6.41 -1.20 2.18
CA VAL A 95 -7.54 -1.60 1.32
C VAL A 95 -8.87 -1.12 1.89
N LEU A 96 -9.09 -1.29 3.20
CA LEU A 96 -10.32 -0.85 3.86
C LEU A 96 -10.53 0.66 3.74
N ILE A 97 -9.50 1.44 4.08
CA ILE A 97 -9.55 2.90 4.06
C ILE A 97 -9.70 3.42 2.62
N ALA A 98 -8.91 2.90 1.69
CA ALA A 98 -8.97 3.31 0.28
C ALA A 98 -10.34 3.02 -0.33
N THR A 99 -10.92 1.84 -0.06
CA THR A 99 -12.26 1.47 -0.54
C THR A 99 -13.34 2.33 0.09
N ALA A 100 -13.22 2.67 1.38
CA ALA A 100 -14.16 3.58 2.05
C ALA A 100 -14.08 5.01 1.48
N ILE A 101 -12.87 5.51 1.19
CA ILE A 101 -12.68 6.84 0.57
C ILE A 101 -13.21 6.84 -0.86
N LEU A 102 -12.86 5.85 -1.68
CA LEU A 102 -13.35 5.73 -3.07
C LEU A 102 -14.88 5.64 -3.11
N SER A 103 -15.48 4.78 -2.28
CA SER A 103 -16.94 4.69 -2.21
C SER A 103 -17.56 5.99 -1.71
N GLY A 104 -17.03 6.61 -0.65
CA GLY A 104 -17.49 7.90 -0.14
C GLY A 104 -17.41 9.02 -1.19
N LEU A 105 -16.30 9.11 -1.93
CA LEU A 105 -16.14 10.09 -3.02
C LEU A 105 -17.10 9.80 -4.19
N CYS A 106 -17.27 8.53 -4.58
CA CYS A 106 -18.26 8.14 -5.59
C CYS A 106 -19.71 8.44 -5.17
N PHE A 107 -20.02 8.41 -3.87
CA PHE A 107 -21.35 8.75 -3.34
C PHE A 107 -21.56 10.25 -3.12
N LEU A 108 -20.50 11.02 -2.86
CA LEU A 108 -20.55 12.47 -2.68
C LEU A 108 -20.56 13.25 -3.99
N GLU A 109 -20.12 12.62 -5.09
CA GLU A 109 -19.98 13.25 -6.41
C GLU A 109 -20.94 12.69 -7.50
N PRO A 110 -22.27 12.56 -7.29
CA PRO A 110 -23.20 12.26 -8.37
C PRO A 110 -23.63 13.51 -9.18
N ASN A 111 -23.05 14.70 -8.93
CA ASN A 111 -23.62 15.98 -9.41
C ASN A 111 -22.60 17.04 -9.91
N LEU A 112 -21.45 16.62 -10.44
CA LEU A 112 -20.56 17.47 -11.25
C LEU A 112 -20.61 17.04 -12.72
#